data_AF-A0A6I3CA58-F1
#
_entry.id   AF-A0A6I3CA58-F1
#
_cell.length_a   1.000
_cell.length_b   1.000
_cell.length_c   1.000
_cell.angle_alpha   90.00
_cell.angle_beta   90.00
_cell.angle_gamma   90.00
#
_symmetry.space_group_name_H-M   'P 1'
#
loop_
_entity.id
_entity.type
_entity.pdbx_description
1 polymer ?
#
loop_
_entity_poly.entity_id
_entity_poly.type
_entity_poly.pdbx_seq_one_letter_code
_entity_poly.pdbx_strand_id
1 'polypeptide(L)'
;MVEAVVLEKIGLKAGEAVRFRRGETGRWVQGRVARVNPDGSITLHDIDGAARSLRPDRLEVRRPGSRGRLSWQNIENVAITWEQLSLWPIESGL
;
A
#
# COMPACT_ATOMS: atom_id res chain seq x y z
N MET A 1 11.24 -14.39 3.16
CA MET A 1 10.02 -14.62 3.96
C MET A 1 9.67 -13.43 4.86
N VAL A 2 10.64 -12.67 5.39
CA VAL A 2 10.40 -11.51 6.29
C VAL A 2 9.68 -10.34 5.61
N GLU A 3 9.94 -10.08 4.32
CA GLU A 3 9.39 -8.91 3.62
C GLU A 3 7.87 -8.95 3.43
N ALA A 4 7.28 -10.13 3.24
CA ALA A 4 5.84 -10.29 3.07
C ALA A 4 5.07 -9.93 4.36
N VAL A 5 5.61 -10.32 5.52
CA VAL A 5 5.00 -10.03 6.83
C VAL A 5 4.96 -8.52 7.10
N VAL A 6 5.98 -7.78 6.69
CA VAL A 6 6.02 -6.31 6.86
C VAL A 6 4.94 -5.64 6.01
N LEU A 7 4.76 -6.08 4.76
CA LEU A 7 3.69 -5.59 3.90
C LEU A 7 2.31 -5.85 4.50
N GLU A 8 2.07 -7.06 4.98
CA GLU A 8 0.77 -7.43 5.57
C GLU A 8 0.46 -6.62 6.82
N LYS A 9 1.47 -6.28 7.64
CA LYS A 9 1.32 -5.42 8.82
C LYS A 9 0.90 -3.97 8.52
N ILE A 10 1.05 -3.51 7.28
CA ILE A 10 0.57 -2.19 6.84
C ILE A 10 -0.58 -2.31 5.84
N GLY A 11 -1.22 -3.48 5.80
CA GLY A 11 -2.38 -3.74 4.96
C GLY A 11 -2.05 -3.80 3.47
N LEU A 12 -0.85 -4.22 3.07
CA LEU A 12 -0.44 -4.42 1.68
C LEU A 12 -0.07 -5.89 1.39
N LYS A 13 -0.02 -6.25 0.10
CA LYS A 13 0.48 -7.55 -0.37
C LYS A 13 1.55 -7.39 -1.45
N ALA A 14 2.49 -8.34 -1.50
CA ALA A 14 3.44 -8.40 -2.62
C ALA A 14 2.68 -8.64 -3.93
N GLY A 15 3.07 -7.94 -5.00
CA GLY A 15 2.41 -7.95 -6.30
C GLY A 15 1.14 -7.11 -6.38
N GLU A 16 0.70 -6.49 -5.28
CA GLU A 16 -0.54 -5.73 -5.26
C GLU A 16 -0.48 -4.49 -6.16
N ALA A 17 -1.57 -4.24 -6.88
CA ALA A 17 -1.67 -3.12 -7.81
C ALA A 17 -1.75 -1.79 -7.07
N VAL A 18 -0.81 -0.91 -7.39
CA VAL A 18 -0.73 0.46 -6.88
C VAL A 18 -0.66 1.45 -8.03
N ARG A 19 -0.93 2.72 -7.74
CA ARG A 19 -0.63 3.83 -8.65
C ARG A 19 0.16 4.92 -7.96
N PHE A 20 0.93 5.66 -8.74
CA PHE A 20 1.75 6.79 -8.31
C PHE A 20 1.77 7.86 -9.41
N ARG A 21 2.18 9.10 -9.09
CA ARG A 21 2.41 10.14 -10.10
C ARG A 21 3.90 10.38 -10.34
N ARG A 22 4.28 10.62 -11.60
CA ARG A 22 5.62 11.11 -11.96
C ARG A 22 5.66 12.63 -11.73
N GLY A 23 5.90 13.05 -10.48
CA GLY A 23 5.79 14.46 -10.05
C GLY A 23 4.37 14.85 -9.60
N GLU A 24 4.19 16.05 -9.03
CA GLU A 24 2.92 16.46 -8.39
C GLU A 24 1.74 16.57 -9.38
N THR A 25 2.01 17.07 -10.59
CA THR A 25 1.02 17.26 -11.67
C THR A 25 1.10 16.18 -12.74
N GLY A 26 1.94 15.16 -12.55
CA GLY A 26 2.15 14.10 -13.52
C GLY A 26 0.95 13.16 -13.69
N ARG A 27 0.95 12.41 -14.79
CA ARG A 27 -0.03 11.33 -15.00
C ARG A 27 0.11 10.25 -13.92
N TRP A 28 -1.02 9.66 -13.56
CA TRP A 28 -1.01 8.42 -12.78
C TRP A 28 -0.41 7.28 -13.61
N VAL A 29 0.52 6.57 -13.01
CA VAL A 29 1.17 5.38 -13.56
C VAL A 29 0.88 4.22 -12.62
N GLN A 30 0.59 3.04 -13.17
CA GLN A 30 0.36 1.84 -12.38
C GLN A 30 1.68 1.08 -12.15
N GLY A 31 1.73 0.36 -11.04
CA GLY A 31 2.79 -0.58 -10.73
C GLY A 31 2.33 -1.63 -9.74
N ARG A 32 3.28 -2.47 -9.30
CA ARG A 32 3.04 -3.55 -8.35
C ARG A 32 4.01 -3.47 -7.19
N VAL A 33 3.50 -3.63 -5.98
CA VAL A 33 4.29 -3.61 -4.74
C VAL A 33 5.29 -4.76 -4.75
N ALA A 34 6.53 -4.47 -4.38
CA ALA A 34 7.57 -5.48 -4.17
C ALA A 34 7.86 -5.67 -2.67
N ARG A 35 8.21 -4.59 -1.96
CA ARG A 35 8.59 -4.63 -0.54
C ARG A 35 8.54 -3.26 0.13
N VAL A 36 8.60 -3.26 1.46
CA VAL A 36 8.90 -2.08 2.29
C VAL A 36 10.39 -2.06 2.58
N ASN A 37 11.01 -0.90 2.45
CA ASN A 37 12.41 -0.67 2.79
C ASN A 37 12.54 -0.19 4.25
N PRO A 38 13.72 -0.33 4.88
CA PRO A 38 13.93 0.09 6.27
C PRO A 38 13.65 1.58 6.57
N ASP A 39 13.71 2.44 5.57
CA ASP A 39 13.41 3.88 5.67
C ASP A 39 11.91 4.20 5.58
N GLY A 40 11.05 3.17 5.46
CA GLY A 40 9.60 3.29 5.31
C GLY A 40 9.13 3.55 3.87
N SER A 41 10.04 3.63 2.89
CA SER A 41 9.65 3.68 1.48
C SER A 41 9.18 2.32 0.97
N ILE A 42 8.36 2.32 -0.08
CA ILE A 42 7.86 1.11 -0.72
C ILE A 42 8.49 1.00 -2.11
N THR A 43 9.13 -0.14 -2.35
CA THR A 43 9.61 -0.51 -3.69
C THR A 43 8.46 -1.08 -4.50
N LEU A 44 8.29 -0.61 -5.73
CA LEU A 44 7.33 -1.13 -6.71
C LEU A 44 7.98 -1.27 -8.08
N HIS A 45 7.43 -2.15 -8.92
CA HIS A 45 7.77 -2.23 -10.34
C HIS A 45 6.65 -1.59 -11.15
N ASP A 46 6.98 -0.62 -12.00
CA ASP A 46 6.00 -0.08 -12.96
C ASP A 46 5.75 -1.05 -14.13
N ILE A 47 4.84 -0.68 -15.02
CA ILE A 47 4.47 -1.52 -16.17
C ILE A 47 5.64 -1.81 -17.12
N ASP A 48 6.66 -0.94 -17.13
CA ASP A 48 7.87 -1.08 -17.93
C ASP A 48 8.91 -1.98 -17.23
N GLY A 49 8.58 -2.49 -16.04
CA GLY A 49 9.47 -3.32 -15.21
C GLY A 49 10.48 -2.51 -14.39
N ALA A 50 10.44 -1.17 -14.44
CA ALA A 50 11.39 -0.35 -13.71
C ALA A 50 11.06 -0.31 -12.22
N ALA A 51 12.06 -0.56 -11.37
CA ALA A 51 11.94 -0.45 -9.93
C ALA A 51 11.91 1.01 -9.48
N ARG A 52 11.02 1.33 -8.53
CA ARG A 52 10.89 2.67 -7.92
C ARG A 52 10.66 2.54 -6.43
N SER A 53 11.39 3.31 -5.63
CA SER A 53 11.17 3.44 -4.19
C SER A 53 10.48 4.77 -3.92
N LEU A 54 9.26 4.73 -3.39
CA LEU A 54 8.45 5.92 -3.13
C LEU A 54 7.93 5.91 -1.69
N ARG A 55 7.76 7.10 -1.12
CA ARG A 55 7.11 7.26 0.18
C ARG A 55 5.62 6.86 0.09
N PRO A 56 5.01 6.34 1.18
CA PRO A 56 3.62 5.89 1.19
C PRO A 56 2.61 6.96 0.76
N ASP A 57 2.83 8.22 1.12
CA ASP A 57 1.98 9.37 0.77
C ASP A 57 1.89 9.62 -0.75
N ARG A 58 2.83 9.09 -1.52
CA ARG A 58 2.86 9.21 -3.00
C ARG A 58 2.24 8.02 -3.72
N LEU A 59 1.75 7.04 -2.98
CA LEU A 59 1.20 5.80 -3.50
C LEU A 59 -0.27 5.67 -3.13
N GLU A 60 -1.03 5.12 -4.05
CA GLU A 60 -2.41 4.72 -3.79
C GLU A 60 -2.64 3.26 -4.15
N VAL A 61 -3.45 2.59 -3.34
CA VAL A 61 -3.85 1.19 -3.50
C VAL A 61 -5.37 1.10 -3.59
N ARG A 62 -5.90 0.08 -4.27
CA ARG A 62 -7.36 -0.10 -4.36
C ARG A 62 -7.92 -0.69 -3.08
N ARG A 63 -8.83 0.01 -2.43
CA ARG A 63 -9.57 -0.49 -1.26
C ARG A 63 -11.07 -0.24 -1.43
N PRO A 64 -11.94 -1.06 -0.82
CA PRO A 64 -13.36 -0.73 -0.74
C PRO A 64 -13.54 0.62 -0.01
N GLY A 65 -14.30 1.53 -0.61
CA GLY A 65 -14.76 2.73 0.08
C GLY A 65 -15.97 2.43 0.97
N SER A 66 -16.47 3.45 1.67
CA SER A 66 -17.63 3.34 2.58
C SER A 66 -18.90 2.75 1.96
N ARG A 67 -19.04 2.85 0.63
CA ARG A 67 -20.16 2.27 -0.14
C ARG A 67 -19.80 0.96 -0.86
N GLY A 68 -18.73 0.28 -0.44
CA GLY A 68 -18.28 -1.01 -0.99
C GLY A 68 -17.60 -0.95 -2.37
N ARG A 69 -17.67 0.18 -3.07
CA ARG A 69 -16.98 0.37 -4.37
C ARG A 69 -15.48 0.52 -4.17
N LEU A 70 -14.68 -0.16 -4.99
CA LEU A 70 -13.23 0.02 -4.99
C LEU A 70 -12.85 1.44 -5.42
N SER A 71 -12.07 2.12 -4.59
CA SER A 71 -11.46 3.40 -4.87
C SER A 71 -9.95 3.32 -4.64
N TRP A 72 -9.20 4.19 -5.31
CA TRP A 72 -7.80 4.39 -4.98
C TRP A 72 -7.71 5.20 -3.69
N GLN A 73 -6.95 4.70 -2.73
CA GLN A 73 -6.75 5.31 -1.42
C GLN A 73 -5.27 5.41 -1.11
N ASN A 74 -4.86 6.50 -0.47
CA ASN A 74 -3.47 6.73 -0.08
C ASN A 74 -2.97 5.63 0.86
N ILE A 75 -1.76 5.11 0.59
CA ILE A 75 -1.20 4.01 1.40
C ILE A 75 -0.96 4.45 2.85
N GLU A 76 -0.62 5.71 3.11
CA GLU A 76 -0.48 6.23 4.48
C GLU A 76 -1.77 6.05 5.30
N ASN A 77 -2.92 6.39 4.70
CA ASN A 77 -4.22 6.22 5.35
C ASN A 77 -4.58 4.74 5.53
N VAL A 78 -4.24 3.89 4.56
CA VAL A 78 -4.48 2.44 4.64
C VAL A 78 -3.63 1.82 5.74
N ALA A 79 -2.36 2.19 5.84
CA ALA A 79 -1.44 1.72 6.87
C ALA A 79 -1.93 2.12 8.27
N ILE A 80 -2.29 3.40 8.48
CA ILE A 80 -2.84 3.87 9.76
C ILE A 80 -4.10 3.09 10.14
N THR A 81 -5.02 2.90 9.19
CA THR A 81 -6.26 2.14 9.44
C THR A 81 -5.93 0.71 9.83
N TRP A 82 -4.98 0.08 9.16
CA TRP A 82 -4.59 -1.29 9.45
C TRP A 82 -3.86 -1.43 10.78
N GLU A 83 -2.98 -0.48 11.12
CA GLU A 83 -2.37 -0.40 12.44
C GLU A 83 -3.45 -0.31 13.52
N GLN A 84 -4.46 0.54 13.36
CA GLN A 84 -5.61 0.61 14.27
C GLN A 84 -6.36 -0.72 14.39
N LEU A 85 -6.62 -1.41 13.27
CA LEU A 85 -7.25 -2.74 13.28
C LEU A 85 -6.39 -3.78 13.99
N SER A 86 -5.06 -3.72 13.84
CA SER A 86 -4.14 -4.63 14.53
C SER A 86 -4.08 -4.41 16.04
N LEU A 87 -4.46 -3.21 16.50
CA LEU A 87 -4.55 -2.84 17.91
C LEU A 87 -5.89 -3.23 18.54
N TRP A 88 -6.89 -3.63 17.75
CA TRP A 88 -8.10 -4.24 18.29
C TRP A 88 -7.76 -5.69 18.66
N PRO A 89 -7.64 -6.04 19.96
CA PRO A 89 -7.57 -7.44 20.32
C PRO A 89 -8.84 -8.09 19.77
N ILE A 90 -8.69 -9.22 19.08
CA ILE A 90 -9.81 -10.11 18.77
C ILE A 90 -10.21 -10.75 20.10
N GLU A 91 -10.69 -9.95 21.04
CA GLU A 91 -11.32 -10.35 22.28
C GLU A 91 -12.81 -10.11 22.10
N SER A 92 -13.47 -11.03 21.38
CA SER A 92 -14.91 -11.28 21.49
C SER A 92 -15.30 -12.52 20.66
N GLY A 93 -15.48 -13.65 21.37
CA GLY A 93 -16.20 -14.85 20.95
C GLY A 93 -15.34 -15.91 20.27
N LEU A 94 -15.17 -17.13 20.79
CA LEU A 94 -15.87 -17.94 21.80
C LEU A 94 -14.85 -18.82 22.52
#